data_AF-A0A938IWD3-F1
#
_entry.id   AF-A0A938IWD3-F1
#
_cell.length_a   1.000
_cell.length_b   1.000
_cell.length_c   1.000
_cell.angle_alpha   90.00
_cell.angle_beta   90.00
_cell.angle_gamma   90.00
#
_symmetry.space_group_name_H-M   'P 1'
#
loop_
_entity.id
_entity.type
_entity.pdbx_description
1 polymer ?
#
loop_
_entity_poly.entity_id
_entity_poly.type
_entity_poly.pdbx_seq_one_letter_code
_entity_poly.pdbx_strand_id
1 'polypeptide(L)'
;MTISSLSTFDLSDRLSNLRKLVLLGLIDGGRERELAIHERFAQSKLSGEWFRPTEEILAFIRDHVREPIQRHRSQKQRKESYYNQECQFAKNVVAFLKAKHPRRTAFNVAKETGCGGNQIAKWLEGSSAPGGPALLRLIEVYGPEILLSLTGGECQWVADAANTQKQKMLQEKIAEKAAGLAALKRQIKA
;
A
#
# COMPACT_ATOMS: atom_id res chain seq x y z
N MET A 1 57.29 -37.26 -20.80
CA MET A 1 56.26 -36.76 -19.86
C MET A 1 55.67 -35.51 -20.47
N THR A 2 54.50 -35.65 -21.11
CA THR A 2 53.88 -34.59 -21.92
C THR A 2 52.77 -33.96 -21.10
N ILE A 3 52.93 -32.69 -20.72
CA ILE A 3 51.93 -31.92 -20.00
C ILE A 3 50.79 -31.64 -21.00
N SER A 4 49.68 -32.35 -20.83
CA SER A 4 48.48 -32.16 -21.62
C SER A 4 47.87 -30.79 -21.33
N SER A 5 47.53 -30.09 -22.40
CA SER A 5 46.91 -28.77 -22.40
C SER A 5 45.71 -28.71 -21.47
N LEU A 6 45.73 -27.77 -20.53
CA LEU A 6 44.56 -27.35 -19.78
C LEU A 6 43.55 -26.76 -20.77
N SER A 7 42.51 -27.53 -21.06
CA SER A 7 41.34 -27.07 -21.81
C SER A 7 40.79 -25.82 -21.14
N THR A 8 40.68 -24.74 -21.90
CA THR A 8 39.94 -23.53 -21.54
C THR A 8 38.53 -23.95 -21.13
N PHE A 9 38.26 -23.87 -19.82
CA PHE A 9 36.95 -24.14 -19.24
C PHE A 9 35.99 -23.05 -19.71
N ASP A 10 35.15 -23.36 -20.69
CA ASP A 10 34.10 -22.47 -21.16
C ASP A 10 32.96 -22.41 -20.12
N LEU A 11 32.93 -21.31 -19.37
CA LEU A 11 31.90 -21.03 -18.38
C LEU A 11 30.55 -20.66 -19.00
N SER A 12 30.51 -20.27 -20.28
CA SER A 12 29.28 -19.81 -20.94
C SER A 12 28.24 -20.93 -21.06
N ASP A 13 28.70 -22.15 -21.34
CA ASP A 13 27.85 -23.32 -21.60
C ASP A 13 27.27 -23.94 -20.30
N ARG A 14 27.82 -23.60 -19.13
CA ARG A 14 27.24 -23.97 -17.82
C ARG A 14 26.22 -22.95 -17.29
N LEU A 15 26.26 -21.71 -17.76
CA LEU A 15 25.31 -20.67 -17.34
C LEU A 15 23.98 -20.76 -18.10
N SER A 16 23.94 -21.42 -19.26
CA SER A 16 22.71 -21.66 -20.04
C SER A 16 21.73 -22.64 -19.38
N ASN A 17 22.20 -23.42 -18.39
CA ASN A 17 21.41 -24.43 -17.67
C ASN A 17 21.30 -24.14 -16.16
N LEU A 18 21.31 -22.85 -15.78
CA LEU A 18 21.14 -22.42 -14.40
C LEU A 18 19.76 -22.83 -13.90
N ARG A 19 19.72 -23.97 -13.19
CA ARG A 19 18.68 -24.23 -12.19
C ARG A 19 18.57 -22.97 -11.33
N LYS A 20 17.35 -22.43 -11.28
CA LYS A 20 16.88 -21.28 -10.49
C LYS A 20 17.93 -20.75 -9.50
N LEU A 21 18.50 -19.58 -9.79
CA LEU A 21 19.36 -18.87 -8.84
C LEU A 21 18.60 -18.64 -7.52
N VAL A 22 19.23 -18.97 -6.40
CA VAL A 22 18.67 -18.78 -5.06
C VAL A 22 19.53 -17.75 -4.33
N LEU A 23 18.88 -16.71 -3.82
CA LEU A 23 19.53 -15.75 -2.93
C LEU A 23 19.74 -16.42 -1.56
N LEU A 24 21.01 -16.68 -1.21
CA LEU A 24 21.36 -17.31 0.07
C LEU A 24 21.31 -16.32 1.25
N GLY A 25 21.60 -15.05 1.00
CA GLY A 25 21.36 -13.98 1.97
C GLY A 25 22.11 -12.68 1.66
N LEU A 26 22.23 -11.81 2.64
CA LEU A 26 22.76 -10.45 2.50
C LEU A 26 23.91 -10.23 3.47
N ILE A 27 24.96 -9.53 3.04
CA ILE A 27 26.05 -9.10 3.91
C ILE A 27 25.96 -7.58 4.03
N ASP A 28 25.80 -7.08 5.25
CA ASP A 28 25.76 -5.64 5.48
C ASP A 28 27.14 -5.02 5.19
N GLY A 29 27.19 -4.01 4.35
CA GLY A 29 28.43 -3.34 4.01
C GLY A 29 28.24 -2.17 3.04
N GLY A 30 29.22 -1.28 3.02
CA GLY A 30 29.39 -0.29 1.96
C GLY A 30 30.55 -0.67 1.03
N ARG A 31 30.87 0.22 0.10
CA ARG A 31 31.90 0.03 -0.93
C ARG A 31 33.25 -0.44 -0.40
N GLU A 32 33.69 0.10 0.74
CA GLU A 32 34.98 -0.29 1.36
C GLU A 32 34.98 -1.77 1.79
N ARG A 33 33.88 -2.23 2.39
CA ARG A 33 33.75 -3.61 2.84
C ARG A 33 33.63 -4.57 1.66
N GLU A 34 32.91 -4.17 0.62
CA GLU A 34 32.83 -4.91 -0.64
C GLU A 34 34.22 -5.06 -1.29
N LEU A 35 34.99 -3.97 -1.36
CA LEU A 35 36.36 -4.01 -1.90
C LEU A 35 37.26 -4.94 -1.09
N ALA A 36 37.20 -4.88 0.24
CA ALA A 36 37.96 -5.76 1.12
C ALA A 36 37.60 -7.25 0.92
N ILE A 37 36.31 -7.55 0.68
CA ILE A 37 35.86 -8.92 0.35
C ILE A 37 36.41 -9.34 -1.01
N HIS A 38 36.38 -8.45 -2.02
CA HIS A 38 36.90 -8.73 -3.35
C HIS A 38 38.41 -8.97 -3.34
N GLU A 39 39.16 -8.19 -2.57
CA GLU A 39 40.60 -8.36 -2.39
C GLU A 39 40.91 -9.67 -1.65
N ARG A 40 40.21 -9.95 -0.54
CA ARG A 40 40.38 -11.17 0.23
C ARG A 40 40.17 -12.43 -0.62
N PHE A 41 39.14 -12.44 -1.46
CA PHE A 41 38.80 -13.61 -2.28
C PHE A 41 39.27 -13.51 -3.73
N ALA A 42 40.23 -12.63 -4.03
CA ALA A 42 40.71 -12.39 -5.40
C ALA A 42 41.20 -13.67 -6.09
N GLN A 43 41.83 -14.59 -5.35
CA GLN A 43 42.33 -15.87 -5.87
C GLN A 43 41.21 -16.84 -6.29
N SER A 44 40.01 -16.68 -5.74
CA SER A 44 38.83 -17.51 -6.06
C SER A 44 37.96 -16.87 -7.16
N LYS A 45 38.35 -15.71 -7.69
CA LYS A 45 37.56 -14.95 -8.67
C LYS A 45 37.54 -15.64 -10.04
N LEU A 46 36.35 -15.76 -10.62
CA LEU A 46 36.13 -16.33 -11.96
C LEU A 46 36.12 -15.23 -13.03
N SER A 47 35.18 -14.30 -12.93
CA SER A 47 34.98 -13.19 -13.86
C SER A 47 34.04 -12.16 -13.22
N GLY A 48 34.29 -10.86 -13.42
CA GLY A 48 33.43 -9.80 -12.86
C GLY A 48 33.29 -9.88 -11.34
N GLU A 49 32.09 -10.15 -10.85
CA GLU A 49 31.77 -10.29 -9.42
C GLU A 49 31.52 -11.76 -9.02
N TRP A 50 31.86 -12.70 -9.89
CA TRP A 50 31.64 -14.13 -9.68
C TRP A 50 32.88 -14.80 -9.07
N PHE A 51 32.65 -15.59 -8.03
CA PHE A 51 33.68 -16.34 -7.31
C PHE A 51 33.39 -17.84 -7.35
N ARG A 52 34.44 -18.66 -7.31
CA ARG A 52 34.33 -20.12 -7.10
C ARG A 52 33.87 -20.40 -5.66
N PRO A 53 33.01 -21.40 -5.44
CA PRO A 53 32.58 -21.78 -4.09
C PRO A 53 33.69 -22.57 -3.37
N THR A 54 34.64 -21.86 -2.77
CA THR A 54 35.68 -22.47 -1.92
C THR A 54 35.16 -22.62 -0.49
N GLU A 55 35.75 -23.53 0.29
CA GLU A 55 35.41 -23.70 1.71
C GLU A 55 35.55 -22.39 2.49
N GLU A 56 36.55 -21.56 2.18
CA GLU A 56 36.72 -20.26 2.83
C GLU A 56 35.56 -19.30 2.52
N ILE A 57 35.12 -19.22 1.27
CA ILE A 57 33.98 -18.38 0.88
C ILE A 57 32.70 -18.90 1.52
N LEU A 58 32.48 -20.22 1.54
CA LEU A 58 31.30 -20.81 2.15
C LEU A 58 31.27 -20.59 3.67
N ALA A 59 32.41 -20.68 4.35
CA ALA A 59 32.54 -20.35 5.76
C ALA A 59 32.27 -18.85 6.00
N PHE A 60 32.86 -17.97 5.18
CA PHE A 60 32.63 -16.54 5.28
C PHE A 60 31.15 -16.17 5.11
N ILE A 61 30.49 -16.74 4.10
CA ILE A 61 29.05 -16.59 3.87
C ILE A 61 28.29 -17.04 5.13
N ARG A 62 28.58 -18.22 5.67
CA ARG A 62 27.91 -18.74 6.87
C ARG A 62 28.01 -17.80 8.08
N ASP A 63 29.17 -17.18 8.26
CA ASP A 63 29.46 -16.37 9.45
C ASP A 63 28.96 -14.91 9.32
N HIS A 64 28.82 -14.39 8.09
CA HIS A 64 28.57 -12.96 7.86
C HIS A 64 27.26 -12.67 7.13
N VAL A 65 26.61 -13.69 6.56
CA VAL A 65 25.30 -13.51 5.93
C VAL A 65 24.23 -13.37 6.98
N ARG A 66 23.44 -12.31 6.85
CA ARG A 66 22.12 -12.22 7.45
C ARG A 66 21.12 -12.89 6.54
N GLU A 67 20.18 -13.60 7.16
CA GLU A 67 19.01 -14.14 6.48
C GLU A 67 18.46 -13.07 5.52
N PRO A 68 18.30 -13.39 4.22
CA PRO A 68 17.71 -12.44 3.29
C PRO A 68 16.37 -12.05 3.90
N ILE A 69 16.07 -10.74 3.97
CA ILE A 69 14.75 -10.28 4.41
C ILE A 69 13.75 -11.11 3.62
N GLN A 70 13.06 -12.03 4.29
CA GLN A 70 12.12 -12.94 3.64
C GLN A 70 10.97 -12.07 3.14
N ARG A 71 11.12 -11.50 1.95
CA ARG A 71 10.03 -10.89 1.18
C ARG A 71 9.09 -11.96 0.64
N HIS A 72 9.18 -13.17 1.17
CA HIS A 72 8.27 -14.28 0.97
C HIS A 72 7.24 -14.32 2.11
N ARG A 73 6.45 -13.25 2.24
CA ARG A 73 5.03 -13.55 2.44
C ARG A 73 4.65 -14.36 1.21
N SER A 74 4.24 -15.61 1.41
CA SER A 74 3.76 -16.46 0.33
C SER A 74 2.75 -15.67 -0.52
N GLN A 75 2.65 -15.92 -1.83
CA GLN A 75 1.58 -15.30 -2.64
C GLN A 75 0.21 -15.46 -1.98
N LYS A 76 0.00 -16.57 -1.25
CA LYS A 76 -1.14 -16.81 -0.38
C LYS A 76 -1.26 -15.76 0.74
N GLN A 77 -0.24 -15.54 1.56
CA GLN A 77 -0.24 -14.51 2.61
C GLN A 77 -0.34 -13.07 2.07
N ARG A 78 0.20 -12.77 0.88
CA ARG A 78 0.02 -11.47 0.22
C ARG A 78 -1.43 -11.29 -0.24
N LYS A 79 -2.02 -12.31 -0.85
CA LYS A 79 -3.44 -12.34 -1.20
C LYS A 79 -4.32 -12.23 0.05
N GLU A 80 -4.00 -12.92 1.12
CA GLU A 80 -4.80 -12.96 2.35
C GLU A 80 -4.73 -11.65 3.13
N SER A 81 -3.56 -11.01 3.20
CA SER A 81 -3.41 -9.64 3.70
C SER A 81 -4.17 -8.62 2.84
N TYR A 82 -4.19 -8.81 1.52
CA TYR A 82 -4.91 -7.95 0.57
C TYR A 82 -6.43 -8.10 0.71
N TYR A 83 -6.95 -9.34 0.76
CA TYR A 83 -8.37 -9.60 0.98
C TYR A 83 -8.86 -9.11 2.34
N ASN A 84 -8.04 -9.20 3.40
CA ASN A 84 -8.40 -8.66 4.72
C ASN A 84 -8.45 -7.13 4.73
N GLN A 85 -7.56 -6.44 4.01
CA GLN A 85 -7.54 -4.98 3.93
C GLN A 85 -8.63 -4.42 3.01
N GLU A 86 -8.92 -5.08 1.88
CA GLU A 86 -10.08 -4.77 1.02
C GLU A 86 -11.39 -4.96 1.78
N CYS A 87 -11.48 -5.99 2.63
CA CYS A 87 -12.62 -6.24 3.50
C CYS A 87 -12.85 -5.09 4.49
N GLN A 88 -11.78 -4.51 5.07
CA GLN A 88 -11.92 -3.38 5.99
C GLN A 88 -12.29 -2.08 5.27
N PHE A 89 -11.66 -1.81 4.13
CA PHE A 89 -11.98 -0.64 3.30
C PHE A 89 -13.45 -0.62 2.89
N ALA A 90 -13.96 -1.73 2.34
CA ALA A 90 -15.36 -1.84 1.93
C ALA A 90 -16.31 -1.66 3.12
N LYS A 91 -16.01 -2.27 4.27
CA LYS A 91 -16.80 -2.10 5.50
C LYS A 91 -16.86 -0.64 5.96
N ASN A 92 -15.73 0.06 5.93
CA ASN A 92 -15.65 1.47 6.32
C ASN A 92 -16.50 2.35 5.40
N VAL A 93 -16.43 2.13 4.08
CA VAL A 93 -17.30 2.83 3.11
C VAL A 93 -18.78 2.58 3.44
N VAL A 94 -19.17 1.31 3.63
CA VAL A 94 -20.57 0.96 3.89
C VAL A 94 -21.07 1.58 5.19
N ALA A 95 -20.27 1.53 6.25
CA ALA A 95 -20.59 2.14 7.54
C ALA A 95 -20.81 3.65 7.39
N PHE A 96 -19.89 4.33 6.69
CA PHE A 96 -20.01 5.76 6.40
C PHE A 96 -21.29 6.10 5.63
N LEU A 97 -21.56 5.38 4.54
CA LEU A 97 -22.72 5.63 3.69
C LEU A 97 -24.04 5.40 4.43
N LYS A 98 -24.13 4.34 5.25
CA LYS A 98 -25.32 4.07 6.07
C LYS A 98 -25.51 5.11 7.17
N ALA A 99 -24.43 5.63 7.75
CA ALA A 99 -24.51 6.71 8.73
C ALA A 99 -24.98 8.02 8.08
N LYS A 100 -24.48 8.35 6.88
CA LYS A 100 -24.88 9.56 6.13
C LYS A 100 -26.31 9.46 5.60
N HIS A 101 -26.71 8.27 5.14
CA HIS A 101 -28.00 7.99 4.51
C HIS A 101 -28.70 6.77 5.16
N PRO A 102 -29.35 6.94 6.33
CA PRO A 102 -29.94 5.81 7.07
C PRO A 102 -31.10 5.11 6.37
N ARG A 103 -31.78 5.80 5.44
CA ARG A 103 -32.91 5.27 4.68
C ARG A 103 -32.58 5.32 3.19
N ARG A 104 -32.91 4.25 2.46
CA ARG A 104 -32.69 4.13 1.02
C ARG A 104 -31.26 4.51 0.60
N THR A 105 -30.26 4.04 1.36
CA THR A 105 -28.85 4.39 1.20
C THR A 105 -28.39 4.33 -0.26
N ALA A 106 -28.63 3.22 -0.96
CA ALA A 106 -28.21 3.06 -2.35
C ALA A 106 -28.80 4.14 -3.28
N PHE A 107 -30.08 4.47 -3.12
CA PHE A 107 -30.76 5.47 -3.95
C PHE A 107 -30.22 6.87 -3.70
N ASN A 108 -30.05 7.27 -2.43
CA ASN A 108 -29.56 8.61 -2.09
C ASN A 108 -28.11 8.81 -2.54
N VAL A 109 -27.25 7.81 -2.28
CA VAL A 109 -25.84 7.86 -2.71
C VAL A 109 -25.76 7.90 -4.23
N ALA A 110 -26.56 7.11 -4.96
CA ALA A 110 -26.59 7.14 -6.42
C ALA A 110 -27.00 8.51 -6.96
N LYS A 111 -28.01 9.13 -6.33
CA LYS A 111 -28.49 10.46 -6.69
C LYS A 111 -27.42 11.54 -6.47
N GLU A 112 -26.69 11.50 -5.37
CA GLU A 112 -25.68 12.50 -5.05
C GLU A 112 -24.39 12.33 -5.85
N THR A 113 -23.93 11.09 -6.04
CA THR A 113 -22.64 10.78 -6.65
C THR A 113 -22.71 10.54 -8.16
N GLY A 114 -23.91 10.35 -8.71
CA GLY A 114 -24.10 9.90 -10.09
C GLY A 114 -23.57 8.48 -10.37
N CYS A 115 -23.20 7.72 -9.34
CA CYS A 115 -22.84 6.31 -9.47
C CYS A 115 -24.10 5.45 -9.70
N GLY A 116 -23.94 4.28 -10.34
CA GLY A 116 -25.06 3.38 -10.60
C GLY A 116 -25.66 2.80 -9.31
N GLY A 117 -26.99 2.83 -9.16
CA GLY A 117 -27.67 2.29 -7.98
C GLY A 117 -27.33 0.82 -7.70
N ASN A 118 -27.26 -0.01 -8.75
CA ASN A 118 -26.86 -1.41 -8.66
C ASN A 118 -25.40 -1.59 -8.20
N GLN A 119 -24.51 -0.66 -8.59
CA GLN A 119 -23.12 -0.67 -8.15
C GLN A 119 -23.02 -0.40 -6.65
N ILE A 120 -23.77 0.59 -6.15
CA ILE A 120 -23.80 0.93 -4.73
C ILE A 120 -24.48 -0.18 -3.92
N ALA A 121 -25.54 -0.80 -4.44
CA ALA A 121 -26.19 -1.95 -3.79
C ALA A 121 -25.18 -3.08 -3.52
N LYS A 122 -24.34 -3.41 -4.51
CA LYS A 122 -23.27 -4.40 -4.36
C LYS A 122 -22.23 -4.00 -3.30
N TRP A 123 -21.91 -2.71 -3.17
CA TRP A 123 -21.05 -2.25 -2.07
C TRP A 123 -21.71 -2.47 -0.71
N LEU A 124 -22.98 -2.11 -0.57
CA LEU A 124 -23.73 -2.28 0.68
C LEU A 124 -23.91 -3.74 1.10
N GLU A 125 -23.96 -4.65 0.14
CA GLU A 125 -23.97 -6.12 0.34
C GLU A 125 -22.58 -6.68 0.66
N GLY A 126 -21.51 -5.90 0.46
CA GLY A 126 -20.13 -6.35 0.62
C GLY A 126 -19.65 -7.25 -0.53
N SER A 127 -20.38 -7.32 -1.64
CA SER A 127 -20.01 -8.13 -2.82
C SER A 127 -19.01 -7.41 -3.73
N SER A 128 -18.80 -6.10 -3.56
CA SER A 128 -17.71 -5.35 -4.20
C SER A 128 -17.31 -4.13 -3.38
N ALA A 129 -16.22 -3.48 -3.77
CA ALA A 129 -15.75 -2.22 -3.21
C ALA A 129 -15.75 -1.10 -4.28
N PRO A 130 -15.76 0.18 -3.89
CA PRO A 130 -15.60 1.26 -4.86
C PRO A 130 -14.20 1.23 -5.47
N GLY A 131 -14.12 1.15 -6.80
CA GLY A 131 -12.88 1.36 -7.54
C GLY A 131 -12.49 2.85 -7.56
N GLY A 132 -11.31 3.16 -8.10
CA GLY A 132 -10.74 4.51 -8.12
C GLY A 132 -11.70 5.62 -8.59
N PRO A 133 -12.35 5.50 -9.77
CA PRO A 133 -13.27 6.54 -10.24
C PRO A 133 -14.49 6.74 -9.33
N ALA A 134 -15.03 5.66 -8.78
CA ALA A 134 -16.14 5.72 -7.83
C ALA A 134 -15.72 6.39 -6.52
N LEU A 135 -14.51 6.08 -6.04
CA LEU A 135 -13.94 6.69 -4.84
C LEU A 135 -13.74 8.21 -5.02
N LEU A 136 -13.27 8.66 -6.17
CA LEU A 136 -13.12 10.10 -6.46
C LEU A 136 -14.46 10.83 -6.41
N ARG A 137 -15.54 10.25 -6.97
CA ARG A 137 -16.89 10.83 -6.88
C ARG A 137 -17.41 10.89 -5.44
N LEU A 138 -17.11 9.87 -4.63
CA LEU A 138 -17.45 9.90 -3.22
C LEU A 138 -16.69 11.01 -2.47
N ILE A 139 -15.41 11.23 -2.78
CA ILE A 139 -14.62 12.32 -2.20
C ILE A 139 -15.15 13.68 -2.64
N GLU A 140 -15.55 13.82 -3.91
CA GLU A 140 -16.14 15.05 -4.44
C GLU A 140 -17.43 15.44 -3.70
N VAL A 141 -18.31 14.47 -3.44
CA VAL A 141 -19.60 14.70 -2.76
C VAL A 141 -19.45 14.85 -1.25
N TYR A 142 -18.66 13.99 -0.61
CA TYR A 142 -18.61 13.88 0.84
C TYR A 142 -17.39 14.57 1.48
N GLY A 143 -16.41 14.98 0.68
CA GLY A 143 -15.23 15.68 1.14
C GLY A 143 -14.31 14.81 2.02
N PRO A 144 -13.45 15.43 2.85
CA PRO A 144 -12.56 14.72 3.78
C PRO A 144 -13.26 13.80 4.79
N GLU A 145 -14.56 13.94 5.07
CA GLU A 145 -15.27 13.06 6.02
C GLU A 145 -15.20 11.58 5.60
N ILE A 146 -15.33 11.29 4.30
CA ILE A 146 -15.24 9.90 3.84
C ILE A 146 -13.81 9.36 3.95
N LEU A 147 -12.80 10.18 3.67
CA LEU A 147 -11.40 9.80 3.83
C LEU A 147 -11.06 9.50 5.29
N LEU A 148 -11.63 10.25 6.23
CA LEU A 148 -11.45 10.00 7.66
C LEU A 148 -12.03 8.64 8.05
N SER A 149 -13.23 8.32 7.54
CA SER A 149 -13.83 7.00 7.77
C SER A 149 -13.01 5.86 7.16
N LEU A 150 -12.39 6.09 6.00
CA LEU A 150 -11.58 5.09 5.31
C LEU A 150 -10.28 4.76 6.05
N THR A 151 -9.65 5.79 6.62
CA THR A 151 -8.36 5.69 7.34
C THR A 151 -8.51 5.31 8.81
N GLY A 152 -9.73 5.15 9.31
CA GLY A 152 -9.96 4.84 10.73
C GLY A 152 -9.53 5.97 11.68
N GLY A 153 -9.34 7.19 11.18
CA GLY A 153 -8.87 8.33 11.99
C GLY A 153 -7.35 8.43 12.15
N GLU A 154 -6.55 7.57 11.52
CA GLU A 154 -5.10 7.56 11.72
C GLU A 154 -4.36 8.71 11.03
N CYS A 155 -4.96 9.32 10.00
CA CYS A 155 -4.34 10.42 9.26
C CYS A 155 -4.75 11.78 9.83
N GLN A 156 -3.87 12.40 10.63
CA GLN A 156 -4.14 13.68 11.31
C GLN A 156 -4.57 14.79 10.35
N TRP A 157 -3.89 14.97 9.22
CA TRP A 157 -4.22 16.03 8.25
C TRP A 157 -5.63 15.87 7.65
N VAL A 158 -6.11 14.63 7.51
CA VAL A 158 -7.48 14.33 7.03
C VAL A 158 -8.48 14.69 8.12
N ALA A 159 -8.17 14.38 9.38
CA ALA A 159 -8.99 14.75 10.52
C ALA A 159 -9.13 16.28 10.64
N ASP A 160 -8.03 17.02 10.48
CA ASP A 160 -8.02 18.48 10.52
C ASP A 160 -8.85 19.08 9.38
N ALA A 161 -8.72 18.54 8.16
CA ALA A 161 -9.53 18.94 7.02
C ALA A 161 -11.03 18.67 7.24
N ALA A 162 -11.39 17.50 7.77
CA ALA A 162 -12.76 17.14 8.11
C ALA A 162 -13.35 18.05 9.19
N ASN A 163 -12.57 18.35 10.23
CA ASN A 163 -12.97 19.26 11.31
C ASN A 163 -13.20 20.68 10.78
N THR A 164 -12.32 21.17 9.90
CA THR A 164 -12.45 22.50 9.28
C THR A 164 -13.73 22.59 8.45
N GLN A 165 -14.00 21.59 7.61
CA GLN A 165 -15.23 21.54 6.81
C GLN A 165 -16.48 21.53 7.72
N LYS A 166 -16.46 20.71 8.77
CA LYS A 166 -17.57 20.62 9.72
C LYS A 166 -17.80 21.94 10.47
N GLN A 167 -16.74 22.61 10.90
CA GLN A 167 -16.83 23.92 11.55
C GLN A 167 -17.47 24.96 10.63
N LYS A 168 -17.06 25.02 9.36
CA LYS A 168 -17.65 25.92 8.37
C LYS A 168 -19.15 25.67 8.18
N MET A 169 -19.56 24.41 8.01
CA MET A 169 -20.98 24.05 7.87
C MET A 169 -21.81 24.43 9.11
N LEU A 170 -21.24 24.28 10.31
CA LEU A 170 -21.93 24.66 11.55
C LEU A 170 -22.07 26.18 11.67
N GLN A 171 -21.02 26.94 11.33
CA GLN A 171 -21.06 28.40 11.32
C GLN A 171 -22.12 28.93 10.35
N GLU A 172 -22.22 28.36 9.14
CA GLU A 172 -23.24 28.72 8.16
C GLU A 172 -24.67 28.48 8.70
N LYS A 173 -24.92 27.33 9.33
CA LYS A 173 -26.22 27.02 9.96
C LYS A 173 -26.56 27.93 11.14
N ILE A 174 -25.55 28.32 11.94
CA ILE A 174 -25.74 29.27 13.03
C ILE A 174 -26.12 30.64 12.46
N ALA A 175 -25.42 31.10 11.43
CA ALA A 175 -25.70 32.37 10.76
C ALA A 175 -27.12 32.39 10.15
N GLU A 176 -27.52 31.33 9.46
CA GLU A 176 -28.86 31.16 8.90
C GLU A 176 -29.95 31.24 9.98
N LYS A 177 -29.80 30.47 11.07
CA LYS A 177 -30.75 30.48 12.19
C LYS A 177 -30.80 31.84 12.89
N ALA A 178 -29.67 32.51 13.07
CA ALA A 178 -29.61 33.84 13.65
C ALA A 178 -30.33 34.88 12.79
N ALA A 179 -30.18 34.81 11.46
CA ALA A 179 -30.90 35.67 10.52
C ALA A 179 -32.42 35.44 10.58
N GLY A 180 -32.85 34.17 10.62
CA GLY A 180 -34.27 33.82 10.77
C GLY A 180 -34.88 34.35 12.08
N LEU A 181 -34.16 34.22 13.20
CA LEU A 181 -34.59 34.76 14.49
C LEU A 181 -34.68 36.30 14.47
N ALA A 182 -33.73 36.98 13.83
CA ALA A 182 -33.76 38.43 13.70
C ALA A 182 -34.96 38.89 12.85
N ALA A 183 -35.29 38.19 11.77
CA ALA A 183 -36.45 38.48 10.93
C ALA A 183 -37.77 38.31 11.72
N LEU A 184 -37.92 37.20 12.45
CA LEU A 184 -39.10 36.96 13.27
C LEU A 184 -39.28 38.01 14.38
N LYS A 185 -38.18 38.41 15.02
CA LYS A 185 -38.20 39.49 16.04
C LYS A 185 -38.63 40.84 15.47
N ARG A 186 -38.37 41.13 14.19
CA ARG A 186 -38.85 42.35 13.53
C ARG A 186 -40.35 42.29 13.26
N GLN A 187 -40.87 41.13 12.85
CA GLN A 187 -42.30 40.93 12.59
C GLN A 187 -43.16 41.08 13.86
N ILE A 188 -42.67 40.65 15.02
CA ILE A 188 -43.42 40.74 16.29
C ILE A 188 -43.45 42.19 16.84
N LYS A 189 -42.47 43.03 16.47
CA LYS A 189 -42.37 44.41 16.95
C LYS A 189 -43.12 45.43 16.07
N ALA A 190 -43.55 45.02 14.88
CA ALA A 190 -44.35 45.83 13.96
C ALA A 190 -45.84 45.61 14.25
#